data_AF-A0AAJ6TLT8-F1
#
_entry.id   AF-A0AAJ6TLT8-F1
#
_cell.length_a   1.000
_cell.length_b   1.000
_cell.length_c   1.000
_cell.angle_alpha   90.00
_cell.angle_beta   90.00
_cell.angle_gamma   90.00
#
_symmetry.space_group_name_H-M   'P 1'
#
loop_
_entity.id
_entity.type
_entity.pdbx_description
1 polymer ?
#
loop_
_entity_poly.entity_id
_entity_poly.type
_entity_poly.pdbx_seq_one_letter_code
_entity_poly.pdbx_strand_id
1 'polypeptide(L)'
;MDEGLALAMETMGKERERKRKKIREEGGLPLCQDPLDLLGRDLMLRVLNNLDARSVVRCLVVSRSWNRVASSDLLWTSKCEELWHGKAHLPRLSLVRGVSKLDAYSLSVMDGKRTRIVKDDLCDHVWDFHFTKVAPEYWRNLDPCWKGNGPPMHRYFHQDGSQTADPGDKVWGGHECCYSIVTSMIGGGKIREHYVRINRWLPLAVSRKQDWSWEMSNNFYCYSSVPDAYKEGGTGPLFLVM
;
A
#
# COMPACT_ATOMS: atom_id res chain seq x y z
N MET A 1 35.59 -33.38 -33.14
CA MET A 1 35.66 -31.89 -33.07
C MET A 1 35.45 -31.43 -31.62
N ASP A 2 36.00 -32.16 -30.64
CA ASP A 2 35.56 -32.08 -29.22
C ASP A 2 36.72 -31.90 -28.22
N GLU A 3 37.96 -32.25 -28.63
CA GLU A 3 39.14 -32.11 -27.75
C GLU A 3 39.62 -30.66 -27.62
N GLY A 4 39.42 -29.82 -28.65
CA GLY A 4 39.83 -28.42 -28.64
C GLY A 4 39.01 -27.53 -27.69
N LEU A 5 37.74 -27.88 -27.46
CA LEU A 5 36.86 -27.13 -26.56
C LEU A 5 37.16 -27.47 -25.09
N ALA A 6 37.41 -28.74 -24.78
CA ALA A 6 37.79 -29.18 -23.44
C ALA A 6 39.12 -28.56 -22.98
N LEU A 7 40.11 -28.50 -23.88
CA LEU A 7 41.40 -27.88 -23.61
C LEU A 7 41.30 -26.37 -23.40
N ALA A 8 40.41 -25.69 -24.14
CA ALA A 8 40.11 -24.27 -23.97
C ALA A 8 39.41 -23.97 -22.64
N MET A 9 38.50 -24.86 -22.19
CA MET A 9 37.81 -24.70 -20.90
C MET A 9 38.73 -24.94 -19.71
N GLU A 10 39.63 -25.92 -19.78
CA GLU A 10 40.64 -26.16 -18.76
C GLU A 10 41.66 -25.02 -18.64
N THR A 11 42.11 -24.48 -19.77
CA THR A 11 43.10 -23.39 -19.79
C THR A 11 42.50 -22.11 -19.20
N MET A 12 41.24 -21.77 -19.53
CA MET A 12 40.52 -20.67 -18.91
C MET A 12 40.28 -20.88 -17.40
N GLY A 13 40.05 -22.12 -16.96
CA GLY A 13 39.93 -22.47 -15.54
C GLY A 13 41.23 -22.21 -14.77
N LYS A 14 42.35 -22.73 -15.30
CA LYS A 14 43.70 -22.58 -14.73
C LYS A 14 44.16 -21.11 -14.72
N GLU A 15 43.78 -20.32 -15.71
CA GLU A 15 44.11 -18.89 -15.80
C GLU A 15 43.28 -18.03 -14.82
N ARG A 16 41.98 -18.35 -14.63
CA ARG A 16 41.14 -17.74 -13.58
C ARG A 16 41.67 -18.05 -12.18
N GLU A 17 42.14 -19.27 -11.96
CA GLU A 17 42.67 -19.71 -10.67
C GLU A 17 44.01 -19.04 -10.34
N ARG A 18 44.89 -18.89 -11.35
CA ARG A 18 46.13 -18.10 -11.24
C ARG A 18 45.87 -16.62 -11.00
N LYS A 19 44.90 -16.00 -11.67
CA LYS A 19 44.48 -14.62 -11.39
C LYS A 19 43.94 -14.47 -9.96
N ARG A 20 43.13 -15.41 -9.47
CA ARG A 20 42.63 -15.41 -8.09
C ARG A 20 43.74 -15.56 -7.05
N LYS A 21 44.74 -16.42 -7.29
CA LYS A 21 45.91 -16.56 -6.41
C LYS A 21 46.76 -15.29 -6.39
N LYS A 22 47.03 -14.69 -7.56
CA LYS A 22 47.85 -13.49 -7.67
C LYS A 22 47.21 -12.27 -6.98
N ILE A 23 45.88 -12.11 -7.09
CA ILE A 23 45.12 -11.08 -6.37
C ILE A 23 45.16 -11.30 -4.84
N ARG A 24 45.27 -12.55 -4.39
CA ARG A 24 45.32 -12.91 -2.97
C ARG A 24 46.71 -12.70 -2.35
N GLU A 25 47.77 -12.80 -3.15
CA GLU A 25 49.17 -12.68 -2.71
C GLU A 25 49.72 -11.24 -2.79
N GLU A 26 49.20 -10.38 -3.68
CA GLU A 26 49.73 -9.02 -3.89
C GLU A 26 48.98 -7.92 -3.08
N GLY A 27 47.90 -8.25 -2.36
CA GLY A 27 47.06 -7.27 -1.63
C GLY A 27 47.18 -7.34 -0.11
N GLY A 28 48.29 -6.84 0.44
CA GLY A 28 48.47 -6.68 1.89
C GLY A 28 47.58 -5.59 2.48
N LEU A 29 46.46 -5.99 3.07
CA LEU A 29 45.62 -5.41 4.15
C LEU A 29 44.39 -6.33 4.21
N PRO A 30 43.79 -6.63 5.39
CA PRO A 30 42.70 -7.59 5.45
C PRO A 30 41.58 -7.11 4.52
N LEU A 31 41.37 -7.85 3.42
CA LEU A 31 40.17 -7.76 2.60
C LEU A 31 39.01 -7.63 3.57
N CYS A 32 38.33 -6.49 3.55
CA CYS A 32 37.15 -6.23 4.36
C CYS A 32 36.21 -7.42 4.14
N GLN A 33 36.21 -8.37 5.08
CA GLN A 33 35.44 -9.61 4.94
C GLN A 33 33.97 -9.20 4.87
N ASP A 34 33.21 -9.85 3.97
CA ASP A 34 31.78 -9.59 3.89
C ASP A 34 31.18 -9.81 5.31
N PRO A 35 30.55 -8.80 5.91
CA PRO A 35 29.92 -8.94 7.22
C PRO A 35 28.96 -10.12 7.29
N LEU A 36 28.31 -10.47 6.18
CA LEU A 36 27.45 -11.64 6.11
C LEU A 36 28.22 -12.95 6.25
N ASP A 37 29.42 -13.05 5.70
CA ASP A 37 30.27 -14.24 5.83
C ASP A 37 30.85 -14.35 7.25
N LEU A 38 31.14 -13.21 7.90
CA LEU A 38 31.70 -13.15 9.25
C LEU A 38 30.65 -13.40 10.35
N LEU A 39 29.51 -12.71 10.26
CA LEU A 39 28.46 -12.73 11.28
C LEU A 39 27.48 -13.89 11.07
N GLY A 40 27.39 -14.41 9.84
CA GLY A 40 26.37 -15.37 9.45
C GLY A 40 24.98 -14.74 9.31
N ARG A 41 24.03 -15.54 8.83
CA ARG A 41 22.67 -15.10 8.45
C ARG A 41 21.89 -14.50 9.62
N ASP A 42 21.91 -15.13 10.79
CA ASP A 42 21.00 -14.76 11.89
C ASP A 42 21.39 -13.44 12.55
N LEU A 43 22.69 -13.22 12.76
CA LEU A 43 23.20 -11.94 13.25
C LEU A 43 23.00 -10.85 12.19
N MET A 44 23.21 -11.16 10.91
CA MET A 44 22.94 -10.21 9.84
C MET A 44 21.47 -9.79 9.79
N LEU A 45 20.53 -10.73 9.97
CA LEU A 45 19.10 -10.40 10.07
C LEU A 45 18.82 -9.44 11.23
N ARG A 46 19.42 -9.68 12.41
CA ARG A 46 19.27 -8.77 13.56
C ARG A 46 19.83 -7.38 13.27
N VAL A 47 21.00 -7.29 12.62
CA VAL A 47 21.59 -6.00 12.22
C VAL A 47 20.66 -5.27 11.24
N LEU A 48 20.22 -5.94 10.18
CA LEU A 48 19.35 -5.33 9.17
C LEU A 48 17.98 -4.94 9.73
N ASN A 49 17.46 -5.64 10.75
CA ASN A 49 16.17 -5.31 11.37
C ASN A 49 16.19 -3.93 12.08
N ASN A 50 17.37 -3.44 12.47
CA ASN A 50 17.55 -2.10 13.05
C ASN A 50 17.59 -0.99 11.99
N LEU A 51 17.63 -1.33 10.70
CA LEU A 51 17.64 -0.35 9.62
C LEU A 51 16.22 0.04 9.20
N ASP A 52 16.08 1.22 8.63
CA ASP A 52 14.84 1.63 7.97
C ASP A 52 14.62 0.85 6.67
N ALA A 53 13.36 0.73 6.25
CA ALA A 53 12.99 -0.06 5.07
C ALA A 53 13.74 0.35 3.79
N ARG A 54 14.03 1.66 3.61
CA ARG A 54 14.74 2.13 2.42
C ARG A 54 16.19 1.66 2.41
N SER A 55 16.84 1.65 3.58
CA SER A 55 18.19 1.11 3.74
C SER A 55 18.23 -0.40 3.49
N VAL A 56 17.24 -1.15 3.99
CA VAL A 56 17.15 -2.61 3.73
C VAL A 56 16.93 -2.90 2.25
N VAL A 57 16.10 -2.13 1.54
CA VAL A 57 15.92 -2.32 0.09
C VAL A 57 17.23 -2.13 -0.68
N ARG A 58 18.11 -1.22 -0.25
CA ARG A 58 19.43 -1.05 -0.88
C ARG A 58 20.31 -2.29 -0.70
N CYS A 59 20.16 -3.04 0.38
CA CYS A 59 20.87 -4.30 0.59
C CYS A 59 20.50 -5.37 -0.46
N LEU A 60 19.31 -5.29 -1.06
CA LEU A 60 18.85 -6.26 -2.07
C LEU A 60 19.72 -6.28 -3.33
N VAL A 61 20.40 -5.17 -3.65
CA VAL A 61 21.19 -5.01 -4.88
C VAL A 61 22.70 -5.19 -4.66
N VAL A 62 23.13 -5.50 -3.44
CA VAL A 62 24.56 -5.66 -3.10
C VAL A 62 25.12 -6.97 -3.68
N SER A 63 24.50 -8.10 -3.36
CA SER A 63 24.90 -9.43 -3.84
C SER A 63 23.73 -10.41 -3.71
N ARG A 64 23.86 -11.61 -4.31
CA ARG A 64 22.84 -12.67 -4.18
C ARG A 64 22.65 -13.13 -2.73
N SER A 65 23.74 -13.20 -1.96
CA SER A 65 23.70 -13.60 -0.55
C SER A 65 23.00 -12.54 0.29
N TRP A 66 23.32 -11.26 0.08
CA TRP A 66 22.66 -10.14 0.76
C TRP A 66 21.19 -10.06 0.38
N ASN A 67 20.85 -10.25 -0.89
CA ASN A 67 19.46 -10.28 -1.36
C ASN A 67 18.64 -11.31 -0.60
N ARG A 68 19.13 -12.55 -0.47
CA ARG A 68 18.44 -13.63 0.25
C ARG A 68 18.15 -13.30 1.72
N VAL A 69 19.00 -12.52 2.37
CA VAL A 69 18.81 -12.08 3.76
C VAL A 69 17.87 -10.87 3.81
N ALA A 70 18.12 -9.87 2.98
CA ALA A 70 17.37 -8.63 2.94
C ALA A 70 15.95 -8.78 2.39
N SER A 71 15.63 -9.85 1.65
CA SER A 71 14.27 -10.18 1.19
C SER A 71 13.51 -11.11 2.15
N SER A 72 14.06 -11.40 3.33
CA SER A 72 13.48 -12.35 4.28
C SER A 72 12.19 -11.82 4.92
N ASP A 73 11.13 -12.64 4.90
CA ASP A 73 9.84 -12.28 5.55
C ASP A 73 9.96 -12.05 7.05
N LEU A 74 10.94 -12.67 7.73
CA LEU A 74 11.21 -12.41 9.15
C LEU A 74 11.55 -10.94 9.42
N LEU A 75 12.27 -10.29 8.49
CA LEU A 75 12.62 -8.88 8.60
C LEU A 75 11.43 -8.00 8.19
N TRP A 76 10.81 -8.33 7.06
CA TRP A 76 9.74 -7.50 6.50
C TRP A 76 8.43 -7.59 7.26
N THR A 77 8.21 -8.61 8.10
CA THR A 77 7.06 -8.67 9.00
C THR A 77 7.05 -7.47 9.95
N SER A 78 8.16 -7.21 10.65
CA SER A 78 8.29 -6.06 11.55
C SER A 78 8.17 -4.73 10.80
N LYS A 79 8.72 -4.62 9.59
CA LYS A 79 8.58 -3.40 8.76
C LYS A 79 7.16 -3.18 8.25
N CYS A 80 6.42 -4.24 7.92
CA CYS A 80 5.00 -4.13 7.61
C CYS A 80 4.19 -3.67 8.82
N GLU A 81 4.46 -4.22 10.01
CA GLU A 81 3.79 -3.80 11.24
C GLU A 81 4.02 -2.31 11.54
N GLU A 82 5.28 -1.85 11.46
CA GLU A 82 5.65 -0.44 11.60
C GLU A 82 4.93 0.44 10.56
N LEU A 83 4.89 0.02 9.29
CA LEU A 83 4.29 0.78 8.20
C LEU A 83 2.76 0.85 8.32
N TRP A 84 2.13 -0.26 8.68
CA TRP A 84 0.68 -0.40 8.75
C TRP A 84 0.11 0.15 10.05
N HIS A 85 0.96 0.51 11.01
CA HIS A 85 0.51 1.10 12.26
C HIS A 85 -0.27 2.40 12.01
N GLY A 86 -1.48 2.46 12.58
CA GLY A 86 -2.39 3.59 12.40
C GLY A 86 -2.94 3.77 10.98
N LYS A 87 -2.84 2.75 10.11
CA LYS A 87 -3.45 2.79 8.77
C LYS A 87 -4.88 2.27 8.79
N ALA A 88 -5.76 2.91 8.03
CA ALA A 88 -7.17 2.58 7.90
C ALA A 88 -7.39 1.40 6.96
N HIS A 89 -6.75 1.41 5.77
CA HIS A 89 -6.96 0.41 4.72
C HIS A 89 -5.65 0.00 4.04
N LEU A 90 -5.56 -1.28 3.71
CA LEU A 90 -4.51 -1.91 2.93
C LEU A 90 -5.06 -2.41 1.58
N PRO A 91 -4.26 -2.45 0.51
CA PRO A 91 -4.69 -3.05 -0.75
C PRO A 91 -4.97 -4.54 -0.57
N ARG A 92 -6.08 -5.06 -1.08
CA ARG A 92 -6.40 -6.50 -0.95
C ARG A 92 -5.28 -7.43 -1.40
N LEU A 93 -4.54 -7.04 -2.43
CA LEU A 93 -3.39 -7.81 -2.92
C LEU A 93 -2.31 -8.03 -1.85
N SER A 94 -2.11 -7.11 -0.89
CA SER A 94 -1.16 -7.33 0.21
C SER A 94 -1.66 -8.30 1.29
N LEU A 95 -2.95 -8.64 1.27
CA LEU A 95 -3.59 -9.57 2.21
C LEU A 95 -3.73 -11.00 1.65
N VAL A 96 -3.42 -11.19 0.36
CA VAL A 96 -3.48 -12.50 -0.29
C VAL A 96 -2.44 -13.45 0.31
N ARG A 97 -2.87 -14.68 0.64
CA ARG A 97 -1.97 -15.72 1.15
C ARG A 97 -0.88 -16.04 0.13
N GLY A 98 0.37 -16.13 0.59
CA GLY A 98 1.53 -16.48 -0.25
C GLY A 98 2.28 -15.29 -0.84
N VAL A 99 1.78 -14.06 -0.66
CA VAL A 99 2.53 -12.84 -1.01
C VAL A 99 3.65 -12.63 0.02
N SER A 100 4.87 -12.36 -0.46
CA SER A 100 6.00 -12.08 0.44
C SER A 100 5.76 -10.79 1.21
N LYS A 101 6.34 -10.65 2.40
CA LYS A 101 6.18 -9.45 3.22
C LYS A 101 6.83 -8.23 2.56
N LEU A 102 7.91 -8.42 1.81
CA LEU A 102 8.51 -7.36 0.99
C LEU A 102 7.56 -6.87 -0.11
N ASP A 103 6.87 -7.79 -0.80
CA ASP A 103 5.89 -7.43 -1.83
C ASP A 103 4.66 -6.76 -1.21
N ALA A 104 4.16 -7.29 -0.08
CA ALA A 104 3.06 -6.69 0.67
C ALA A 104 3.40 -5.25 1.08
N TYR A 105 4.59 -5.01 1.65
CA TYR A 105 5.09 -3.67 1.98
C TYR A 105 5.10 -2.77 0.75
N SER A 106 5.67 -3.24 -0.35
CA SER A 106 5.80 -2.47 -1.59
C SER A 106 4.43 -2.10 -2.17
N LEU A 107 3.50 -3.05 -2.21
CA LEU A 107 2.12 -2.85 -2.63
C LEU A 107 1.41 -1.82 -1.75
N SER A 108 1.54 -1.90 -0.43
CA SER A 108 0.93 -0.93 0.49
C SER A 108 1.48 0.49 0.29
N VAL A 109 2.80 0.64 0.11
CA VAL A 109 3.42 1.96 -0.15
C VAL A 109 2.95 2.55 -1.48
N MET A 110 2.82 1.72 -2.53
CA MET A 110 2.31 2.16 -3.82
C MET A 110 0.83 2.55 -3.73
N ASP A 111 0.01 1.74 -3.06
CA ASP A 111 -1.42 2.00 -2.91
C ASP A 111 -1.70 3.27 -2.09
N GLY A 112 -0.98 3.46 -0.97
CA GLY A 112 -1.12 4.65 -0.11
C GLY A 112 -0.73 5.96 -0.78
N LYS A 113 -0.07 5.93 -1.95
CA LYS A 113 0.27 7.11 -2.77
C LYS A 113 -0.70 7.35 -3.93
N ARG A 114 -1.73 6.52 -4.08
CA ARG A 114 -2.70 6.68 -5.15
C ARG A 114 -3.50 7.96 -4.97
N THR A 115 -3.79 8.60 -6.10
CA THR A 115 -4.71 9.75 -6.18
C THR A 115 -5.99 9.43 -6.93
N ARG A 116 -6.12 8.18 -7.42
CA ARG A 116 -7.26 7.72 -8.21
C ARG A 116 -7.98 6.63 -7.45
N ILE A 117 -9.27 6.83 -7.25
CA ILE A 117 -10.18 5.83 -6.70
C ILE A 117 -10.76 5.01 -7.85
N VAL A 118 -10.88 3.72 -7.63
CA VAL A 118 -11.57 2.80 -8.53
C VAL A 118 -12.85 2.30 -7.88
N LYS A 119 -13.69 1.62 -8.66
CA LYS A 119 -15.00 1.16 -8.21
C LYS A 119 -14.91 0.23 -7.00
N ASP A 120 -13.93 -0.68 -7.00
CA ASP A 120 -13.72 -1.59 -5.88
C ASP A 120 -13.41 -0.83 -4.59
N ASP A 121 -12.59 0.22 -4.63
CA ASP A 121 -12.32 1.03 -3.42
C ASP A 121 -13.61 1.67 -2.86
N LEU A 122 -14.58 2.04 -3.72
CA LEU A 122 -15.87 2.56 -3.25
C LEU A 122 -16.68 1.47 -2.56
N CYS A 123 -16.76 0.29 -3.18
CA CYS A 123 -17.57 -0.82 -2.73
C CYS A 123 -16.97 -1.57 -1.53
N ASP A 124 -15.66 -1.49 -1.35
CA ASP A 124 -14.93 -2.19 -0.28
C ASP A 124 -15.13 -1.56 1.09
N HIS A 125 -15.59 -0.31 1.12
CA HIS A 125 -15.62 0.48 2.33
C HIS A 125 -17.04 0.93 2.67
N VAL A 126 -17.28 1.03 3.97
CA VAL A 126 -18.37 1.85 4.49
C VAL A 126 -17.88 3.29 4.50
N TRP A 127 -18.76 4.23 4.16
CA TRP A 127 -18.41 5.65 4.10
C TRP A 127 -19.22 6.47 5.09
N ASP A 128 -18.53 7.22 5.95
CA ASP A 128 -19.14 8.25 6.77
C ASP A 128 -19.46 9.46 5.91
N PHE A 129 -20.74 9.81 5.83
CA PHE A 129 -21.23 10.99 5.15
C PHE A 129 -21.57 12.09 6.14
N HIS A 130 -21.15 13.32 5.83
CA HIS A 130 -21.59 14.49 6.58
C HIS A 130 -21.58 15.76 5.71
N PHE A 131 -22.36 16.75 6.11
CA PHE A 131 -22.37 18.08 5.54
C PHE A 131 -21.28 18.94 6.18
N THR A 132 -20.75 19.90 5.42
CA THR A 132 -19.82 20.90 5.93
C THR A 132 -20.58 22.07 6.56
N LYS A 133 -19.85 22.99 7.23
CA LYS A 133 -20.42 24.23 7.77
C LYS A 133 -21.06 25.15 6.72
N VAL A 134 -20.66 25.00 5.45
CA VAL A 134 -21.16 25.81 4.33
C VAL A 134 -22.52 25.32 3.87
N ALA A 135 -22.90 24.09 4.20
CA ALA A 135 -24.20 23.56 3.85
C ALA A 135 -25.34 24.39 4.46
N PRO A 136 -26.46 24.55 3.72
CA PRO A 136 -27.66 25.19 4.24
C PRO A 136 -28.07 24.60 5.58
N GLU A 137 -28.60 25.46 6.46
CA GLU A 137 -28.95 25.08 7.83
C GLU A 137 -29.92 23.89 7.89
N TYR A 138 -30.87 23.82 6.96
CA TYR A 138 -31.77 22.68 6.83
C TYR A 138 -31.03 21.34 6.79
N TRP A 139 -29.99 21.22 5.95
CA TRP A 139 -29.22 19.98 5.80
C TRP A 139 -28.36 19.69 7.03
N ARG A 140 -27.72 20.71 7.60
CA ARG A 140 -26.96 20.57 8.85
C ARG A 140 -27.85 20.13 10.01
N ASN A 141 -29.09 20.59 10.04
CA ASN A 141 -30.09 20.18 11.03
C ASN A 141 -30.59 18.74 10.83
N LEU A 142 -30.30 18.08 9.71
CA LEU A 142 -30.58 16.66 9.52
C LEU A 142 -29.36 15.78 9.83
N ASP A 143 -28.17 16.36 9.80
CA ASP A 143 -26.90 15.70 10.01
C ASP A 143 -26.57 15.52 11.51
N PRO A 144 -26.46 14.28 12.00
CA PRO A 144 -26.08 14.00 13.38
C PRO A 144 -24.73 14.58 13.81
N CYS A 145 -23.77 14.76 12.89
CA CYS A 145 -22.43 15.25 13.22
C CYS A 145 -22.46 16.68 13.78
N TRP A 146 -23.41 17.51 13.35
CA TRP A 146 -23.61 18.88 13.85
C TRP A 146 -24.38 18.94 15.16
N LYS A 147 -25.14 17.89 15.47
CA LYS A 147 -25.93 17.80 16.70
C LYS A 147 -25.16 17.18 17.86
N GLY A 148 -24.06 16.48 17.59
CA GLY A 148 -23.18 15.85 18.58
C GLY A 148 -23.72 14.56 19.21
N ASN A 149 -24.93 14.12 18.81
CA ASN A 149 -25.73 13.21 19.63
C ASN A 149 -26.31 12.01 18.86
N GLY A 150 -25.95 11.81 17.58
CA GLY A 150 -26.50 10.71 16.77
C GLY A 150 -25.43 9.92 16.04
N PRO A 151 -25.78 8.72 15.55
CA PRO A 151 -24.84 7.86 14.84
C PRO A 151 -24.34 8.54 13.55
N PRO A 152 -23.10 8.22 13.10
CA PRO A 152 -22.64 8.63 11.79
C PRO A 152 -23.62 8.19 10.69
N MET A 153 -23.76 9.01 9.64
CA MET A 153 -24.58 8.62 8.48
C MET A 153 -23.74 7.77 7.55
N HIS A 154 -23.94 6.45 7.54
CA HIS A 154 -23.18 5.59 6.64
C HIS A 154 -23.77 5.54 5.24
N ARG A 155 -22.88 5.36 4.26
CA ARG A 155 -23.21 5.16 2.85
C ARG A 155 -22.47 3.92 2.34
N TYR A 156 -23.18 3.15 1.52
CA TYR A 156 -22.70 1.90 0.95
C TYR A 156 -22.78 1.98 -0.56
N PHE A 157 -21.66 1.74 -1.24
CA PHE A 157 -21.60 1.74 -2.69
C PHE A 157 -21.63 0.31 -3.20
N HIS A 158 -22.41 0.06 -4.25
CA HIS A 158 -22.63 -1.29 -4.77
C HIS A 158 -22.04 -1.48 -6.16
N GLN A 159 -21.76 -2.73 -6.51
CA GLN A 159 -21.15 -3.08 -7.78
C GLN A 159 -22.09 -2.90 -8.98
N ASP A 160 -23.39 -2.75 -8.77
CA ASP A 160 -24.34 -2.38 -9.82
C ASP A 160 -24.35 -0.87 -10.12
N GLY A 161 -23.60 -0.06 -9.36
CA GLY A 161 -23.57 1.39 -9.47
C GLY A 161 -24.58 2.10 -8.59
N SER A 162 -25.36 1.38 -7.77
CA SER A 162 -26.26 1.95 -6.78
C SER A 162 -25.52 2.35 -5.51
N GLN A 163 -26.14 3.23 -4.72
CA GLN A 163 -25.72 3.58 -3.37
C GLN A 163 -26.91 3.37 -2.44
N THR A 164 -26.64 2.94 -1.20
CA THR A 164 -27.64 2.87 -0.13
C THR A 164 -27.13 3.55 1.14
N ALA A 165 -28.02 3.71 2.13
CA ALA A 165 -27.73 4.30 3.42
C ALA A 165 -28.35 3.45 4.55
N ASP A 166 -28.01 3.78 5.79
CA ASP A 166 -28.61 3.16 6.97
C ASP A 166 -30.14 3.36 7.04
N PRO A 167 -30.89 2.39 7.59
CA PRO A 167 -32.32 2.56 7.85
C PRO A 167 -32.61 3.78 8.72
N GLY A 168 -33.61 4.58 8.34
CA GLY A 168 -33.98 5.77 9.10
C GLY A 168 -33.10 6.99 8.85
N ASP A 169 -32.16 6.93 7.90
CA ASP A 169 -31.42 8.10 7.45
C ASP A 169 -32.37 9.12 6.79
N LYS A 170 -32.58 10.23 7.48
CA LYS A 170 -33.48 11.31 7.08
C LYS A 170 -32.97 12.13 5.91
N VAL A 171 -31.66 12.16 5.68
CA VAL A 171 -31.04 12.85 4.54
C VAL A 171 -31.23 12.01 3.28
N TRP A 172 -31.08 10.70 3.40
CA TRP A 172 -31.29 9.75 2.31
C TRP A 172 -32.76 9.62 1.93
N GLY A 173 -33.66 9.56 2.93
CA GLY A 173 -35.11 9.55 2.70
C GLY A 173 -35.66 8.36 1.92
N GLY A 174 -34.87 7.30 1.73
CA GLY A 174 -35.23 6.11 0.94
C GLY A 174 -35.15 6.30 -0.57
N HIS A 175 -34.51 7.38 -1.05
CA HIS A 175 -34.36 7.62 -2.48
C HIS A 175 -33.38 6.64 -3.13
N GLU A 176 -33.62 6.28 -4.39
CA GLU A 176 -32.61 5.59 -5.19
C GLU A 176 -31.49 6.58 -5.56
N CYS A 177 -30.23 6.22 -5.29
CA CYS A 177 -29.10 6.94 -5.86
C CYS A 177 -28.16 6.02 -6.61
N CYS A 178 -27.60 6.55 -7.69
CA CYS A 178 -26.55 5.93 -8.46
C CYS A 178 -25.28 6.79 -8.36
N TYR A 179 -24.13 6.14 -8.50
CA TYR A 179 -22.85 6.83 -8.57
C TYR A 179 -22.11 6.53 -9.86
N SER A 180 -21.18 7.42 -10.21
CA SER A 180 -20.26 7.24 -11.33
C SER A 180 -18.88 7.79 -10.98
N ILE A 181 -17.84 7.13 -11.47
CA ILE A 181 -16.46 7.62 -11.43
C ILE A 181 -16.17 8.24 -12.79
N VAL A 182 -15.92 9.54 -12.82
CA VAL A 182 -15.62 10.27 -14.05
C VAL A 182 -14.12 10.49 -14.13
N THR A 183 -13.51 10.03 -15.21
CA THR A 183 -12.10 10.29 -15.53
C THR A 183 -12.01 10.91 -16.90
N SER A 184 -11.57 12.17 -16.98
CA SER A 184 -11.34 12.86 -18.25
C SER A 184 -9.84 12.97 -18.53
N MET A 185 -9.47 12.76 -19.79
CA MET A 185 -8.08 12.77 -20.25
C MET A 185 -7.86 13.96 -21.18
N ILE A 186 -6.68 14.58 -21.10
CA ILE A 186 -6.15 15.50 -22.10
C ILE A 186 -5.28 14.69 -23.07
N GLY A 187 -5.12 15.18 -24.31
CA GLY A 187 -4.17 14.63 -25.27
C GLY A 187 -2.79 14.38 -24.64
N GLY A 188 -2.18 13.24 -24.98
CA GLY A 188 -0.92 12.78 -24.37
C GLY A 188 -1.09 11.94 -23.09
N GLY A 189 -2.31 11.46 -22.78
CA GLY A 189 -2.53 10.52 -21.68
C GLY A 189 -2.48 11.12 -20.28
N LYS A 190 -2.49 12.45 -20.16
CA LYS A 190 -2.58 13.14 -18.86
C LYS A 190 -4.05 13.23 -18.43
N ILE A 191 -4.34 12.90 -17.17
CA ILE A 191 -5.67 13.15 -16.61
C ILE A 191 -5.90 14.65 -16.47
N ARG A 192 -7.08 15.11 -16.88
CA ARG A 192 -7.61 16.44 -16.58
C ARG A 192 -8.36 16.42 -15.25
N GLU A 193 -9.32 15.50 -15.13
CA GLU A 193 -10.21 15.43 -13.97
C GLU A 193 -10.45 13.97 -13.59
N HIS A 194 -10.53 13.72 -12.29
CA HIS A 194 -10.91 12.43 -11.73
C HIS A 194 -11.75 12.70 -10.47
N TYR A 195 -13.03 12.36 -10.52
CA TYR A 195 -13.98 12.65 -9.45
C TYR A 195 -15.09 11.60 -9.37
N VAL A 196 -15.75 11.55 -8.22
CA VAL A 196 -16.96 10.75 -8.03
C VAL A 196 -18.18 11.66 -8.10
N ARG A 197 -19.26 11.18 -8.73
CA ARG A 197 -20.52 11.90 -8.79
C ARG A 197 -21.66 11.00 -8.36
N ILE A 198 -22.47 11.50 -7.42
CA ILE A 198 -23.69 10.85 -6.94
C ILE A 198 -24.88 11.53 -7.60
N ASN A 199 -25.71 10.79 -8.33
CA ASN A 199 -26.83 11.32 -9.11
C ASN A 199 -26.42 12.55 -9.93
N ARG A 200 -27.21 13.64 -9.83
CA ARG A 200 -26.93 14.93 -10.46
C ARG A 200 -26.25 15.92 -9.51
N TRP A 201 -25.82 15.48 -8.33
CA TRP A 201 -25.19 16.33 -7.33
C TRP A 201 -23.81 16.80 -7.81
N LEU A 202 -23.22 17.73 -7.05
CA LEU A 202 -21.92 18.31 -7.37
C LEU A 202 -20.82 17.22 -7.37
N PRO A 203 -19.83 17.33 -8.27
CA PRO A 203 -18.66 16.47 -8.25
C PRO A 203 -17.97 16.44 -6.89
N LEU A 204 -17.45 15.27 -6.52
CA LEU A 204 -16.63 15.06 -5.33
C LEU A 204 -15.18 14.87 -5.75
N ALA A 205 -14.31 15.77 -5.29
CA ALA A 205 -12.88 15.59 -5.41
C ALA A 205 -12.44 14.41 -4.53
N VAL A 206 -11.55 13.58 -5.05
CA VAL A 206 -11.09 12.37 -4.39
C VAL A 206 -9.67 12.58 -3.87
N SER A 207 -9.39 12.16 -2.65
CA SER A 207 -8.05 12.17 -2.09
C SER A 207 -7.79 10.99 -1.16
N ARG A 208 -6.52 10.62 -1.03
CA ARG A 208 -6.05 9.62 -0.05
C ARG A 208 -5.42 10.36 1.13
N LYS A 209 -5.84 10.02 2.36
CA LYS A 209 -5.29 10.61 3.59
C LYS A 209 -3.99 9.93 4.01
N GLN A 210 -3.29 10.52 4.98
CA GLN A 210 -2.02 10.00 5.50
C GLN A 210 -2.16 8.64 6.21
N ASP A 211 -3.32 8.37 6.79
CA ASP A 211 -3.70 7.08 7.38
C ASP A 211 -4.16 6.06 6.31
N TRP A 212 -4.07 6.40 5.02
CA TRP A 212 -4.56 5.59 3.90
C TRP A 212 -6.07 5.34 3.87
N SER A 213 -6.86 6.14 4.59
CA SER A 213 -8.28 6.28 4.29
C SER A 213 -8.49 7.08 3.01
N TRP A 214 -9.67 6.92 2.40
CA TRP A 214 -10.12 7.72 1.28
C TRP A 214 -11.04 8.84 1.78
N GLU A 215 -10.96 9.99 1.12
CA GLU A 215 -11.91 11.09 1.25
C GLU A 215 -12.47 11.46 -0.11
N MET A 216 -13.78 11.69 -0.16
CA MET A 216 -14.44 12.31 -1.29
C MET A 216 -15.24 13.51 -0.81
N SER A 217 -14.86 14.71 -1.24
CA SER A 217 -15.46 15.94 -0.70
C SER A 217 -15.69 17.01 -1.74
N ASN A 218 -16.63 17.89 -1.43
CA ASN A 218 -16.77 19.20 -2.06
C ASN A 218 -17.09 20.24 -0.98
N ASN A 219 -17.44 21.46 -1.38
CA ASN A 219 -17.69 22.53 -0.43
C ASN A 219 -18.89 22.27 0.50
N PHE A 220 -19.82 21.40 0.14
CA PHE A 220 -21.08 21.18 0.86
C PHE A 220 -21.09 19.91 1.70
N TYR A 221 -20.45 18.84 1.24
CA TYR A 221 -20.47 17.55 1.94
C TYR A 221 -19.21 16.73 1.66
N CYS A 222 -18.99 15.77 2.55
CA CYS A 222 -17.82 14.90 2.59
C CYS A 222 -18.23 13.46 2.83
N TYR A 223 -17.48 12.54 2.24
CA TYR A 223 -17.47 11.12 2.51
C TYR A 223 -16.06 10.74 2.98
N SER A 224 -15.94 10.07 4.12
CA SER A 224 -14.67 9.48 4.58
C SER A 224 -14.82 7.98 4.70
N SER A 225 -13.86 7.20 4.19
CA SER A 225 -13.91 5.75 4.32
C SER A 225 -13.66 5.35 5.77
N VAL A 226 -14.50 4.45 6.30
CA VAL A 226 -14.49 4.01 7.69
C VAL A 226 -13.50 2.85 7.86
N PRO A 227 -12.50 2.95 8.75
CA PRO A 227 -11.59 1.84 9.04
C PRO A 227 -12.34 0.56 9.42
N ASP A 228 -11.92 -0.56 8.86
CA ASP A 228 -12.66 -1.83 8.89
C ASP A 228 -11.81 -3.01 9.38
N ALA A 229 -10.70 -2.74 10.07
CA ALA A 229 -9.78 -3.77 10.57
C ALA A 229 -10.49 -4.86 11.39
N TYR A 230 -11.54 -4.53 12.14
CA TYR A 230 -12.30 -5.47 12.97
C TYR A 230 -13.27 -6.37 12.20
N LYS A 231 -13.51 -6.09 10.90
CA LYS A 231 -14.47 -6.85 10.09
C LYS A 231 -13.78 -8.02 9.42
N GLU A 232 -14.46 -9.16 9.39
CA GLU A 232 -14.01 -10.30 8.60
C GLU A 232 -13.96 -9.92 7.12
N GLY A 233 -12.83 -10.16 6.46
CA GLY A 233 -12.60 -9.74 5.07
C GLY A 233 -12.39 -8.23 4.88
N GLY A 234 -12.27 -7.47 5.97
CA GLY A 234 -11.93 -6.05 5.95
C GLY A 234 -10.54 -5.79 5.37
N THR A 235 -10.31 -4.53 4.99
CA THR A 235 -9.06 -4.08 4.37
C THR A 235 -8.07 -3.49 5.38
N GLY A 236 -8.52 -3.19 6.60
CA GLY A 236 -7.65 -2.65 7.64
C GLY A 236 -6.64 -3.66 8.21
N PRO A 237 -5.50 -3.18 8.75
CA PRO A 237 -4.51 -4.03 9.40
C PRO A 237 -5.07 -4.63 10.69
N LEU A 238 -5.15 -5.96 10.75
CA LEU A 238 -5.41 -6.68 11.98
C LEU A 238 -4.13 -6.80 12.80
N PHE A 239 -3.98 -5.96 13.82
CA PHE A 239 -3.01 -6.20 14.87
C PHE A 239 -3.67 -7.12 15.89
N LEU A 240 -3.33 -8.41 15.88
CA LEU A 240 -3.55 -9.25 17.04
C LEU A 240 -2.74 -8.62 18.17
N VAL A 241 -3.42 -8.06 19.17
CA VAL A 241 -2.77 -7.72 20.43
C VAL A 241 -2.25 -9.04 20.99
N MET A 242 -0.94 -9.27 20.83
CA MET A 242 -0.23 -10.36 21.49
C MET A 242 -0.12 -10.07 22.97
#